data_AF-A0A380ECI9-F1
#
_entry.id   AF-A0A380ECI9-F1
#
_cell.length_a   1.000
_cell.length_b   1.000
_cell.length_c   1.000
_cell.angle_alpha   90.00
_cell.angle_beta   90.00
_cell.angle_gamma   90.00
#
_symmetry.space_group_name_H-M   'P 1'
#
loop_
_entity.id
_entity.type
_entity.pdbx_description
1 polymer ?
#
loop_
_entity_poly.entity_id
_entity_poly.type
_entity_poly.pdbx_seq_one_letter_code
_entity_poly.pdbx_strand_id
1 'polypeptide(L)'
;MGGQTIRLMEEFLRNGNKEEIAYHKAHGGEISPLFTGGHNNMVASITTLATPHNGSQAADKFGNTEAVRKIMFALNRFMGNKYSNIDLGLTQWGFKQLPNESYIDYIKRVSKSKIWTSDDNAAYDLTLDGSAKLNNMTSMNPNITYTTYTGVSSHTGPLGYENPDLGTFFLMATTSRIIGHDAREEWRKNDGVVPVISSLHPSNQPFVNVTNDEPATRRGIWQVKPIIQGWD
;
A
#
# COMPACT_ATOMS: atom_id res chain seq x y z
N MET A 1 -2.47 1.96 2.63
CA MET A 1 -2.36 0.99 1.51
C MET A 1 -3.64 0.87 0.66
N GLY A 2 -4.86 1.00 1.20
CA GLY A 2 -6.09 0.80 0.40
C GLY A 2 -6.18 1.63 -0.89
N GLY A 3 -5.68 2.88 -0.89
CA GLY A 3 -5.63 3.70 -2.10
C GLY A 3 -4.73 3.14 -3.22
N GLN A 4 -3.68 2.38 -2.89
CA GLN A 4 -2.85 1.67 -3.88
C GLN A 4 -3.62 0.49 -4.47
N THR A 5 -4.30 -0.30 -3.62
CA THR A 5 -5.12 -1.45 -4.06
C THR A 5 -6.24 -1.02 -5.02
N ILE A 6 -6.95 0.07 -4.72
CA ILE A 6 -8.03 0.57 -5.58
C ILE A 6 -7.50 0.97 -6.97
N ARG A 7 -6.32 1.59 -7.03
CA ARG A 7 -5.67 1.95 -8.30
C ARG A 7 -5.30 0.73 -9.13
N LEU A 8 -4.76 -0.32 -8.49
CA LEU A 8 -4.40 -1.57 -9.17
C LEU A 8 -5.64 -2.31 -9.69
N MET A 9 -6.70 -2.37 -8.88
CA MET A 9 -7.96 -2.99 -9.29
C MET A 9 -8.57 -2.27 -10.50
N GLU A 10 -8.59 -0.93 -10.49
CA GLU A 10 -9.07 -0.15 -11.65
C GLU A 10 -8.23 -0.38 -12.90
N GLU A 11 -6.91 -0.45 -12.75
CA GLU A 11 -5.99 -0.75 -13.85
C GLU A 11 -6.28 -2.13 -14.47
N PHE A 12 -6.53 -3.16 -13.64
CA PHE A 12 -6.93 -4.48 -14.15
C PHE A 12 -8.32 -4.48 -14.80
N LEU A 13 -9.32 -3.81 -14.21
CA LEU A 13 -10.64 -3.70 -14.83
C LEU A 13 -10.56 -3.08 -16.23
N ARG A 14 -9.79 -1.99 -16.38
CA ARG A 14 -9.67 -1.25 -17.63
C ARG A 14 -8.77 -1.95 -18.65
N ASN A 15 -7.58 -2.38 -18.24
CA ASN A 15 -6.51 -2.83 -19.14
C ASN A 15 -6.22 -4.34 -19.06
N GLY A 16 -6.81 -5.05 -18.10
CA GLY A 16 -6.54 -6.45 -17.84
C GLY A 16 -5.15 -6.68 -17.26
N ASN A 17 -4.70 -7.93 -17.28
CA ASN A 17 -3.34 -8.31 -16.92
C ASN A 17 -2.69 -9.01 -18.12
N LYS A 18 -1.61 -8.44 -18.65
CA LYS A 18 -0.98 -8.89 -19.91
C LYS A 18 -0.37 -10.28 -19.76
N GLU A 19 0.24 -10.55 -18.62
CA GLU A 19 0.85 -11.83 -18.28
C GLU A 19 -0.22 -12.93 -18.24
N GLU A 20 -1.35 -12.69 -17.59
CA GLU A 20 -2.47 -13.64 -17.52
C GLU A 20 -3.12 -13.88 -18.89
N ILE A 21 -3.30 -12.83 -19.70
CA ILE A 21 -3.81 -12.95 -21.09
C ILE A 21 -2.85 -13.79 -21.94
N ALA A 22 -1.55 -13.53 -21.85
CA ALA A 22 -0.54 -14.28 -22.59
C ALA A 22 -0.48 -15.75 -22.12
N TYR A 23 -0.58 -15.98 -20.81
CA TYR A 23 -0.60 -17.32 -20.23
C TYR A 23 -1.81 -18.13 -20.72
N HIS A 24 -3.01 -17.54 -20.66
CA HIS A 24 -4.24 -18.17 -21.17
C HIS A 24 -4.16 -18.47 -22.66
N LYS A 25 -3.60 -17.56 -23.47
CA LYS A 25 -3.41 -17.80 -24.91
C LYS A 25 -2.46 -18.97 -25.18
N ALA A 26 -1.42 -19.13 -24.37
CA ALA A 26 -0.41 -20.18 -24.54
C ALA A 26 -0.85 -21.55 -24.00
N HIS A 27 -1.63 -21.59 -22.92
CA HIS A 27 -1.95 -22.83 -22.19
C HIS A 27 -3.44 -23.19 -22.16
N GLY A 28 -4.34 -22.33 -22.65
CA GLY A 28 -5.79 -22.52 -22.56
C GLY A 28 -6.32 -22.36 -21.14
N GLY A 29 -7.34 -23.13 -20.78
CA GLY A 29 -7.99 -23.08 -19.47
C GLY A 29 -8.98 -21.93 -19.31
N GLU A 30 -9.20 -21.48 -18.08
CA GLU A 30 -10.09 -20.36 -17.76
C GLU A 30 -9.26 -19.11 -17.40
N ILE A 31 -9.79 -17.94 -17.74
CA ILE A 31 -9.23 -16.64 -17.34
C ILE A 31 -10.29 -15.84 -16.59
N SER A 32 -9.93 -15.28 -15.44
CA SER A 32 -10.81 -14.39 -14.68
C SER A 32 -11.17 -13.16 -15.54
N PRO A 33 -12.45 -12.73 -15.59
CA PRO A 33 -12.83 -11.50 -16.26
C PRO A 33 -12.05 -10.27 -15.78
N LEU A 34 -11.60 -10.26 -14.52
CA LEU A 34 -10.76 -9.18 -13.98
C LEU A 34 -9.49 -8.96 -14.81
N PHE A 35 -8.94 -10.01 -15.41
CA PHE A 35 -7.68 -9.95 -16.15
C PHE A 35 -7.85 -9.73 -17.65
N THR A 36 -9.09 -9.67 -18.18
CA THR A 36 -9.32 -9.51 -19.62
C THR A 36 -9.34 -8.05 -20.09
N GLY A 37 -9.51 -7.10 -19.18
CA GLY A 37 -9.67 -5.69 -19.51
C GLY A 37 -11.00 -5.35 -20.20
N GLY A 38 -11.20 -4.08 -20.50
CA GLY A 38 -12.41 -3.57 -21.16
C GLY A 38 -13.60 -3.27 -20.22
N HIS A 39 -13.45 -3.48 -18.91
CA HIS A 39 -14.50 -3.28 -17.91
C HIS A 39 -14.47 -1.84 -17.37
N ASN A 40 -14.92 -0.91 -18.21
CA ASN A 40 -14.96 0.53 -17.90
C ASN A 40 -16.25 0.93 -17.20
N ASN A 41 -16.32 2.19 -16.72
CA ASN A 41 -17.52 2.78 -16.08
C ASN A 41 -18.02 2.06 -14.81
N MET A 42 -17.18 1.20 -14.21
CA MET A 42 -17.48 0.51 -12.95
C MET A 42 -17.07 1.30 -11.70
N VAL A 43 -16.10 2.21 -11.84
CA VAL A 43 -15.59 3.06 -10.76
C VAL A 43 -15.87 4.51 -11.13
N ALA A 44 -16.60 5.23 -10.26
CA ALA A 44 -16.93 6.64 -10.48
C ALA A 44 -15.85 7.59 -9.93
N SER A 45 -15.24 7.23 -8.81
CA SER A 45 -14.25 8.06 -8.11
C SER A 45 -13.27 7.20 -7.32
N ILE A 46 -12.04 7.71 -7.20
CA ILE A 46 -11.00 7.15 -6.33
C ILE A 46 -10.55 8.26 -5.38
N THR A 47 -10.93 8.12 -4.11
CA THR A 47 -10.50 9.02 -3.03
C THR A 47 -9.56 8.28 -2.10
N THR A 48 -8.39 8.86 -1.81
CA THR A 48 -7.39 8.27 -0.93
C THR A 48 -7.16 9.15 0.30
N LEU A 49 -6.94 8.50 1.43
CA LEU A 49 -6.64 9.14 2.71
C LEU A 49 -5.32 8.54 3.19
N ALA A 50 -4.34 9.39 3.51
CA ALA A 50 -3.02 8.98 4.04
C ALA A 50 -2.39 7.80 3.27
N THR A 51 -2.58 7.75 1.94
CA THR A 51 -2.11 6.61 1.14
C THR A 51 -0.66 6.82 0.74
N PRO A 52 0.25 5.87 0.98
CA PRO A 52 1.65 6.00 0.56
C PRO A 52 1.78 5.76 -0.95
N HIS A 53 1.32 6.70 -1.77
CA HIS A 53 1.37 6.59 -3.23
C HIS A 53 2.80 6.41 -3.74
N ASN A 54 3.77 6.94 -3.01
CA ASN A 54 5.19 6.88 -3.35
C ASN A 54 5.99 6.04 -2.34
N GLY A 55 5.31 5.23 -1.51
CA GLY A 55 5.93 4.39 -0.47
C GLY A 55 6.27 5.14 0.81
N SER A 56 6.93 4.47 1.75
CA SER A 56 7.37 5.06 3.02
C SER A 56 8.71 4.50 3.50
N GLN A 57 9.55 5.36 4.07
CA GLN A 57 10.78 4.97 4.76
C GLN A 57 10.50 4.04 5.95
N ALA A 58 9.30 4.09 6.55
CA ALA A 58 8.91 3.17 7.60
C ALA A 58 8.86 1.72 7.09
N ALA A 59 8.48 1.51 5.82
CA ALA A 59 8.57 0.20 5.18
C ALA A 59 10.02 -0.14 4.85
N ASP A 60 10.74 0.74 4.13
CA ASP A 60 12.13 0.49 3.70
C ASP A 60 13.07 0.14 4.86
N LYS A 61 13.03 0.95 5.92
CA LYS A 61 14.03 0.93 7.00
C LYS A 61 13.61 0.07 8.19
N PHE A 62 12.34 -0.36 8.26
CA PHE A 62 11.83 -1.16 9.39
C PHE A 62 10.89 -2.28 8.95
N GLY A 63 9.71 -1.95 8.41
CA GLY A 63 8.63 -2.92 8.16
C GLY A 63 9.00 -4.05 7.18
N ASN A 64 9.79 -3.75 6.16
CA ASN A 64 10.22 -4.70 5.13
C ASN A 64 11.58 -5.38 5.45
N THR A 65 12.20 -5.04 6.58
CA THR A 65 13.43 -5.73 7.02
C THR A 65 13.15 -7.21 7.25
N GLU A 66 14.14 -8.06 7.00
CA GLU A 66 13.96 -9.51 7.08
C GLU A 66 13.49 -9.96 8.47
N ALA A 67 14.00 -9.33 9.53
CA ALA A 67 13.62 -9.62 10.91
C ALA A 67 12.12 -9.34 11.17
N VAL A 68 11.62 -8.16 10.77
CA VAL A 68 10.21 -7.79 10.96
C VAL A 68 9.29 -8.63 10.07
N ARG A 69 9.67 -8.90 8.81
CA ARG A 69 8.92 -9.81 7.93
C ARG A 69 8.78 -11.21 8.52
N LYS A 70 9.84 -11.79 9.09
CA LYS A 70 9.76 -13.09 9.77
C LYS A 70 8.77 -13.08 10.94
N ILE A 71 8.72 -11.99 11.72
CA ILE A 71 7.75 -11.82 12.81
C ILE A 71 6.32 -11.77 12.24
N MET A 72 6.07 -10.96 11.22
CA MET A 72 4.75 -10.85 10.58
C MET A 72 4.28 -12.18 10.00
N PHE A 73 5.15 -12.92 9.31
CA PHE A 73 4.83 -14.23 8.74
C PHE A 73 4.65 -15.31 9.81
N ALA A 74 5.41 -15.26 10.91
CA ALA A 74 5.20 -16.15 12.05
C ALA A 74 3.83 -15.92 12.71
N LEU A 75 3.41 -14.66 12.85
CA LEU A 75 2.08 -14.29 13.36
C LEU A 75 0.97 -14.76 12.41
N ASN A 76 1.13 -14.57 11.10
CA ASN A 76 0.20 -15.11 10.09
C ASN A 76 0.10 -16.64 10.16
N ARG A 77 1.23 -17.34 10.25
CA ARG A 77 1.23 -18.80 10.43
C ARG A 77 0.47 -19.19 11.71
N PHE A 78 0.73 -18.52 12.82
CA PHE A 78 0.08 -18.80 14.10
C PHE A 78 -1.44 -18.58 14.02
N MET A 79 -1.89 -17.48 13.45
CA MET A 79 -3.31 -17.20 13.23
C MET A 79 -3.94 -18.08 12.14
N GLY A 80 -3.14 -18.76 11.32
CA GLY A 80 -3.60 -19.78 10.38
C GLY A 80 -3.91 -21.15 11.02
N ASN A 81 -3.79 -21.30 12.34
CA ASN A 81 -4.08 -22.57 13.00
C ASN A 81 -5.56 -23.00 12.85
N LYS A 82 -5.84 -24.28 13.07
CA LYS A 82 -7.18 -24.87 12.84
C LYS A 82 -8.28 -24.41 13.81
N TYR A 83 -7.92 -23.77 14.92
CA TYR A 83 -8.85 -23.19 15.89
C TYR A 83 -9.06 -21.68 15.68
N SER A 84 -8.28 -21.04 14.81
CA SER A 84 -8.44 -19.62 14.53
C SER A 84 -9.63 -19.36 13.61
N ASN A 85 -10.44 -18.40 14.02
CA ASN A 85 -11.58 -17.86 13.26
C ASN A 85 -11.24 -16.53 12.57
N ILE A 86 -9.97 -16.13 12.56
CA ILE A 86 -9.48 -14.89 11.93
C ILE A 86 -8.54 -15.28 10.78
N ASP A 87 -8.77 -14.72 9.60
CA ASP A 87 -7.86 -14.79 8.45
C ASP A 87 -7.12 -13.45 8.31
N LEU A 88 -5.79 -13.52 8.28
CA LEU A 88 -4.91 -12.36 8.10
C LEU A 88 -4.50 -12.12 6.63
N GLY A 89 -5.06 -12.90 5.68
CA GLY A 89 -4.95 -12.67 4.25
C GLY A 89 -3.75 -13.31 3.57
N LEU A 90 -3.09 -14.29 4.20
CA LEU A 90 -1.96 -15.02 3.63
C LEU A 90 -2.20 -16.55 3.54
N THR A 91 -3.46 -17.00 3.57
CA THR A 91 -3.82 -18.43 3.45
C THR A 91 -3.45 -19.03 2.08
N GLN A 92 -3.44 -18.22 1.01
CA GLN A 92 -2.96 -18.57 -0.33
C GLN A 92 -1.48 -19.00 -0.36
N TRP A 93 -0.70 -18.60 0.64
CA TRP A 93 0.69 -19.03 0.84
C TRP A 93 0.83 -20.33 1.64
N GLY A 94 -0.29 -20.96 1.98
CA GLY A 94 -0.38 -22.19 2.76
C GLY A 94 -0.58 -21.98 4.26
N PHE A 95 -0.75 -20.75 4.76
CA PHE A 95 -1.01 -20.46 6.17
C PHE A 95 -2.44 -20.80 6.62
N LYS A 96 -2.89 -22.02 6.33
CA LYS A 96 -4.06 -22.62 6.97
C LYS A 96 -3.70 -24.05 7.38
N GLN A 97 -3.79 -24.35 8.66
CA GLN A 97 -3.61 -25.69 9.19
C GLN A 97 -4.84 -26.53 8.83
N LEU A 98 -4.62 -27.71 8.25
CA LEU A 98 -5.72 -28.62 7.90
C LEU A 98 -6.31 -29.27 9.17
N PRO A 99 -7.59 -29.70 9.16
CA PRO A 99 -8.25 -30.26 10.34
C PRO A 99 -7.45 -31.40 11.01
N ASN A 100 -6.93 -32.32 10.19
CA ASN A 100 -6.19 -33.51 10.65
C ASN A 100 -4.66 -33.34 10.61
N GLU A 101 -4.15 -32.14 10.36
CA GLU A 101 -2.70 -31.87 10.34
C GLU A 101 -2.18 -31.54 11.75
N SER A 102 -1.05 -32.14 12.13
CA SER A 102 -0.35 -31.79 13.37
C SER A 102 0.27 -30.39 13.23
N TYR A 103 0.44 -29.66 14.34
CA TYR A 103 1.04 -28.33 14.26
C TYR A 103 2.51 -28.37 13.79
N ILE A 104 3.22 -29.47 14.08
CA ILE A 104 4.59 -29.68 13.63
C ILE A 104 4.65 -29.86 12.11
N ASP A 105 3.76 -30.65 11.53
CA ASP A 105 3.71 -30.86 10.08
C ASP A 105 3.27 -29.60 9.36
N TYR A 106 2.34 -28.84 9.95
CA TYR A 106 1.97 -27.51 9.46
C TYR A 106 3.17 -26.58 9.37
N ILE A 107 3.99 -26.48 10.43
CA ILE A 107 5.21 -25.66 10.40
C ILE A 107 6.16 -26.13 9.29
N LYS A 108 6.40 -27.45 9.17
CA LYS A 108 7.29 -28.02 8.13
C LYS A 108 6.80 -27.79 6.70
N ARG A 109 5.49 -27.80 6.49
CA ARG A 109 4.87 -27.52 5.18
C ARG A 109 5.02 -26.04 4.83
N VAL A 110 4.64 -25.18 5.76
CA VAL A 110 4.66 -23.72 5.58
C VAL A 110 6.09 -23.16 5.51
N SER A 111 7.07 -23.78 6.16
CA SER A 111 8.48 -23.32 6.08
C SER A 111 9.05 -23.43 4.66
N LYS A 112 8.43 -24.22 3.78
CA LYS A 112 8.80 -24.37 2.37
C LYS A 112 8.08 -23.38 1.44
N SER A 113 7.16 -22.57 1.96
CA SER A 113 6.43 -21.58 1.17
C SER A 113 7.36 -20.50 0.64
N LYS A 114 7.11 -19.97 -0.56
CA LYS A 114 7.95 -18.90 -1.13
C LYS A 114 7.74 -17.54 -0.44
N ILE A 115 6.69 -17.38 0.39
CA ILE A 115 6.40 -16.13 1.10
C ILE A 115 7.58 -15.58 1.91
N TRP A 116 8.42 -16.45 2.47
CA TRP A 116 9.56 -16.04 3.30
C TRP A 116 10.59 -15.17 2.55
N THR A 117 10.62 -15.28 1.22
CA THR A 117 11.55 -14.55 0.34
C THR A 117 10.84 -13.82 -0.81
N SER A 118 9.51 -13.80 -0.81
CA SER A 118 8.73 -13.20 -1.90
C SER A 118 8.62 -11.68 -1.73
N ASP A 119 8.54 -10.96 -2.84
CA ASP A 119 8.16 -9.55 -2.88
C ASP A 119 6.64 -9.37 -2.98
N ASP A 120 5.87 -10.44 -3.22
CA ASP A 120 4.40 -10.43 -3.26
C ASP A 120 3.82 -10.39 -1.83
N ASN A 121 3.99 -9.24 -1.17
CA ASN A 121 3.48 -8.94 0.15
C ASN A 121 3.41 -7.42 0.41
N ALA A 122 2.56 -7.02 1.35
CA ALA A 122 2.33 -5.61 1.68
C ALA A 122 3.59 -4.85 2.13
N ALA A 123 4.51 -5.50 2.86
CA ALA A 123 5.71 -4.82 3.35
C ALA A 123 6.61 -4.37 2.20
N TYR A 124 6.68 -5.16 1.12
CA TYR A 124 7.37 -4.78 -0.11
C TYR A 124 6.63 -3.68 -0.87
N ASP A 125 5.32 -3.82 -1.10
CA ASP A 125 4.55 -2.81 -1.86
C ASP A 125 4.54 -1.42 -1.19
N LEU A 126 4.70 -1.37 0.13
CA LEU A 126 4.79 -0.12 0.91
C LEU A 126 6.18 0.53 0.88
N THR A 127 7.19 -0.15 0.34
CA THR A 127 8.51 0.47 0.07
C THR A 127 8.42 1.53 -1.01
N LEU A 128 9.42 2.41 -1.09
CA LEU A 128 9.52 3.37 -2.20
C LEU A 128 9.56 2.65 -3.55
N ASP A 129 10.32 1.57 -3.66
CA ASP A 129 10.48 0.79 -4.91
C ASP A 129 9.20 0.04 -5.29
N GLY A 130 8.56 -0.64 -4.34
CA GLY A 130 7.30 -1.35 -4.58
C GLY A 130 6.18 -0.40 -5.02
N SER A 131 6.07 0.75 -4.34
CA SER A 131 5.12 1.80 -4.72
C SER A 131 5.44 2.43 -6.08
N ALA A 132 6.72 2.64 -6.39
CA ALA A 132 7.14 3.15 -7.70
C ALA A 132 6.80 2.17 -8.83
N LYS A 133 6.97 0.85 -8.62
CA LYS A 133 6.53 -0.19 -9.57
C LYS A 133 5.03 -0.07 -9.87
N LEU A 134 4.21 0.11 -8.84
CA LEU A 134 2.76 0.34 -9.01
C LEU A 134 2.47 1.64 -9.78
N ASN A 135 3.19 2.72 -9.49
CA ASN A 135 3.02 3.99 -10.19
C ASN A 135 3.32 3.87 -11.68
N ASN A 136 4.33 3.09 -12.06
CA ASN A 136 4.72 2.88 -13.45
C ASN A 136 3.76 1.99 -14.24
N MET A 137 2.98 1.13 -13.57
CA MET A 137 1.97 0.28 -14.22
C MET A 137 0.56 0.87 -14.22
N THR A 138 0.31 1.98 -13.51
CA THR A 138 -1.03 2.59 -13.43
C THR A 138 -1.10 3.88 -14.25
N SER A 139 -2.25 4.12 -14.86
CA SER A 139 -2.53 5.28 -15.71
C SER A 139 -3.79 6.05 -15.28
N MET A 140 -3.97 7.28 -15.76
CA MET A 140 -5.18 8.06 -15.48
C MET A 140 -6.37 7.57 -16.31
N ASN A 141 -7.51 7.39 -15.66
CA ASN A 141 -8.78 7.21 -16.33
C ASN A 141 -9.51 8.57 -16.45
N PRO A 142 -9.77 9.08 -17.67
CA PRO A 142 -10.38 10.41 -17.85
C PRO A 142 -11.83 10.50 -17.35
N ASN A 143 -12.47 9.37 -17.02
CA ASN A 143 -13.85 9.33 -16.52
C ASN A 143 -13.93 9.27 -14.99
N ILE A 144 -12.82 9.05 -14.29
CA ILE A 144 -12.78 8.90 -12.83
C ILE A 144 -12.38 10.23 -12.18
N THR A 145 -13.08 10.60 -11.11
CA THR A 145 -12.68 11.70 -10.23
C THR A 145 -11.67 11.20 -9.20
N TYR A 146 -10.48 11.81 -9.15
CA TYR A 146 -9.42 11.44 -8.20
C TYR A 146 -9.23 12.54 -7.16
N THR A 147 -9.18 12.17 -5.89
CA THR A 147 -8.99 13.11 -4.77
C THR A 147 -8.10 12.50 -3.70
N THR A 148 -7.21 13.30 -3.10
CA THR A 148 -6.36 12.85 -1.99
C THR A 148 -6.54 13.72 -0.76
N TYR A 149 -6.40 13.11 0.42
CA TYR A 149 -6.34 13.77 1.72
C TYR A 149 -5.06 13.34 2.44
N THR A 150 -4.33 14.33 2.95
CA THR A 150 -3.02 14.14 3.58
C THR A 150 -3.00 14.80 4.96
N GLY A 151 -2.59 14.05 5.98
CA GLY A 151 -2.32 14.56 7.32
C GLY A 151 -0.86 14.92 7.51
N VAL A 152 -0.58 15.68 8.57
CA VAL A 152 0.76 15.86 9.14
C VAL A 152 0.64 15.89 10.65
N SER A 153 1.49 15.13 11.33
CA SER A 153 1.56 15.03 12.79
C SER A 153 3.03 15.10 13.25
N SER A 154 3.79 15.99 12.64
CA SER A 154 5.19 16.24 12.95
C SER A 154 5.51 17.72 12.93
N HIS A 155 6.49 18.12 13.74
CA HIS A 155 7.04 19.48 13.77
C HIS A 155 8.53 19.50 13.49
N THR A 156 8.97 20.59 12.88
CA THR A 156 10.38 20.83 12.54
C THR A 156 11.17 21.21 13.79
N GLY A 157 12.20 20.43 14.11
CA GLY A 157 13.18 20.73 15.15
C GLY A 157 14.26 21.71 14.69
N PRO A 158 15.19 22.11 15.58
CA PRO A 158 16.19 23.14 15.31
C PRO A 158 17.20 22.79 14.20
N LEU A 159 17.36 21.52 13.86
CA LEU A 159 18.25 21.04 12.80
C LEU A 159 17.54 20.77 11.46
N GLY A 160 16.26 21.13 11.34
CA GLY A 160 15.45 20.88 10.14
C GLY A 160 14.95 19.43 9.99
N TYR A 161 15.10 18.58 11.02
CA TYR A 161 14.47 17.26 11.10
C TYR A 161 13.06 17.35 11.68
N GLU A 162 12.20 16.43 11.31
CA GLU A 162 10.83 16.35 11.81
C GLU A 162 10.73 15.35 12.98
N ASN A 163 10.01 15.73 14.02
CA ASN A 163 9.72 14.88 15.18
C ASN A 163 8.19 14.80 15.39
N PRO A 164 7.67 13.67 15.91
CA PRO A 164 6.23 13.51 16.12
C PRO A 164 5.69 14.54 17.11
N ASP A 165 4.49 15.03 16.85
CA ASP A 165 3.78 15.95 17.74
C ASP A 165 3.33 15.27 19.04
N LEU A 166 3.07 16.09 20.06
CA LEU A 166 2.32 15.61 21.23
C LEU A 166 0.89 15.30 20.79
N GLY A 167 0.54 14.01 20.78
CA GLY A 167 -0.76 13.53 20.32
C GLY A 167 -0.66 12.47 19.22
N THR A 168 0.47 12.40 18.50
CA THR A 168 0.73 11.30 17.57
C THR A 168 0.63 9.97 18.30
N PHE A 169 -0.12 9.02 17.75
CA PHE A 169 -0.37 7.72 18.33
C PHE A 169 0.96 7.02 18.63
N PHE A 170 1.14 6.61 19.89
CA PHE A 170 2.46 6.29 20.42
C PHE A 170 3.20 5.15 19.67
N LEU A 171 2.47 4.22 19.03
CA LEU A 171 3.07 3.16 18.22
C LEU A 171 3.79 3.69 16.97
N MET A 172 3.45 4.90 16.52
CA MET A 172 4.01 5.56 15.34
C MET A 172 5.19 6.50 15.67
N ALA A 173 5.49 6.72 16.96
CA ALA A 173 6.51 7.68 17.36
C ALA A 173 7.92 7.32 16.82
N THR A 174 8.22 6.03 16.71
CA THR A 174 9.51 5.56 16.16
C THR A 174 9.55 5.69 14.65
N THR A 175 8.50 5.28 13.94
CA THR A 175 8.41 5.40 12.49
C THR A 175 8.39 6.86 12.03
N SER A 176 7.74 7.74 12.79
CA SER A 176 7.73 9.18 12.53
C SER A 176 9.13 9.76 12.53
N ARG A 177 9.98 9.35 13.48
CA ARG A 177 11.39 9.78 13.54
C ARG A 177 12.22 9.18 12.41
N ILE A 178 11.99 7.92 12.05
CA ILE A 178 12.67 7.26 10.92
C ILE A 178 12.42 8.02 9.60
N ILE A 179 11.19 8.50 9.40
CA ILE A 179 10.81 9.32 8.25
C ILE A 179 11.35 10.75 8.39
N GLY A 180 11.13 11.39 9.54
CA GLY A 180 11.48 12.78 9.81
C GLY A 180 12.98 13.10 9.80
N HIS A 181 13.82 12.08 9.89
CA HIS A 181 15.28 12.17 9.84
C HIS A 181 15.85 11.70 8.49
N ASP A 182 15.04 11.67 7.43
CA ASP A 182 15.53 11.37 6.09
C ASP A 182 16.56 12.41 5.62
N ALA A 183 17.52 11.98 4.80
CA ALA A 183 18.55 12.87 4.26
C ALA A 183 17.95 13.94 3.34
N ARG A 184 16.86 13.60 2.64
CA ARG A 184 16.11 14.51 1.76
C ARG A 184 15.06 15.25 2.58
N GLU A 185 15.05 16.57 2.49
CA GLU A 185 14.21 17.42 3.34
C GLU A 185 12.71 17.24 3.03
N GLU A 186 12.36 17.11 1.75
CA GLU A 186 10.98 16.99 1.27
C GLU A 186 10.29 15.69 1.71
N TRP A 187 11.05 14.71 2.17
CA TRP A 187 10.55 13.43 2.67
C TRP A 187 10.34 13.39 4.19
N ARG A 188 10.63 14.48 4.91
CA ARG A 188 10.64 14.46 6.38
C ARG A 188 9.25 14.62 7.01
N LYS A 189 8.44 15.57 6.53
CA LYS A 189 7.10 15.82 7.11
C LYS A 189 6.24 14.59 6.96
N ASN A 190 5.55 14.16 8.02
CA ASN A 190 4.84 12.88 8.02
C ASN A 190 3.63 12.87 8.97
N ASP A 191 2.75 11.89 8.74
CA ASP A 191 1.60 11.57 9.61
C ASP A 191 1.93 10.51 10.67
N GLY A 192 3.20 10.13 10.82
CA GLY A 192 3.66 9.09 11.72
C GLY A 192 4.16 7.84 10.99
N VAL A 193 3.60 7.49 9.84
CA VAL A 193 3.98 6.29 9.07
C VAL A 193 4.11 6.52 7.57
N VAL A 194 3.57 7.61 7.03
CA VAL A 194 3.67 8.00 5.63
C VAL A 194 4.18 9.44 5.54
N PRO A 195 5.21 9.71 4.71
CA PRO A 195 5.65 11.07 4.47
C PRO A 195 4.61 11.83 3.64
N VAL A 196 4.42 13.12 3.92
CA VAL A 196 3.45 14.01 3.26
C VAL A 196 3.59 13.92 1.73
N ILE A 197 4.81 14.00 1.20
CA ILE A 197 5.07 13.91 -0.25
C ILE A 197 4.61 12.60 -0.89
N SER A 198 4.50 11.51 -0.12
CA SER A 198 3.97 10.24 -0.59
C SER A 198 2.44 10.21 -0.57
N SER A 199 1.81 10.99 0.30
CA SER A 199 0.36 11.02 0.46
C SER A 199 -0.36 11.95 -0.52
N LEU A 200 0.32 13.00 -0.99
CA LEU A 200 -0.29 14.02 -1.85
C LEU A 200 -0.80 13.45 -3.18
N HIS A 201 0.02 12.71 -3.91
CA HIS A 201 -0.34 12.04 -5.16
C HIS A 201 0.82 11.12 -5.62
N PRO A 202 0.58 10.16 -6.55
CA PRO A 202 1.65 9.47 -7.25
C PRO A 202 2.56 10.42 -8.02
N SER A 203 3.88 10.29 -7.86
CA SER A 203 4.89 11.27 -8.34
C SER A 203 4.88 11.53 -9.85
N ASN A 204 4.50 10.54 -10.66
CA ASN A 204 4.52 10.61 -12.13
C ASN A 204 3.13 10.83 -12.76
N GLN A 205 2.15 11.29 -11.97
CA GLN A 205 0.77 11.44 -12.43
C GLN A 205 0.29 12.89 -12.28
N PRO A 206 -0.60 13.37 -13.17
CA PRO A 206 -1.05 14.76 -13.15
C PRO A 206 -1.85 15.04 -11.89
N PHE A 207 -1.62 16.23 -11.32
CA PHE A 207 -2.32 16.68 -10.12
C PHE A 207 -2.61 18.18 -10.18
N VAL A 208 -3.55 18.61 -9.34
CA VAL A 208 -3.88 20.01 -9.09
C VAL A 208 -4.23 20.18 -7.62
N ASN A 209 -3.69 21.20 -6.98
CA ASN A 209 -4.11 21.57 -5.63
C ASN A 209 -5.50 22.20 -5.70
N VAL A 210 -6.41 21.76 -4.84
CA VAL A 210 -7.76 22.31 -4.71
C VAL A 210 -7.98 22.86 -3.30
N THR A 211 -8.83 23.86 -3.16
CA THR A 211 -9.21 24.37 -1.83
C THR A 211 -10.24 23.45 -1.16
N ASN A 212 -10.52 23.66 0.13
CA ASN A 212 -11.59 22.93 0.81
C ASN A 212 -12.99 23.33 0.28
N ASP A 213 -13.14 24.59 -0.13
CA ASP A 213 -14.41 25.16 -0.59
C ASP A 213 -14.74 24.81 -2.04
N GLU A 214 -13.74 24.45 -2.84
CA GLU A 214 -13.94 24.04 -4.23
C GLU A 214 -14.52 22.63 -4.35
N PRO A 215 -15.55 22.45 -5.21
CA PRO A 215 -16.09 21.13 -5.50
C PRO A 215 -15.04 20.29 -6.26
N ALA A 216 -14.56 19.22 -5.62
CA ALA A 216 -13.56 18.30 -6.18
C ALA A 216 -14.17 17.40 -7.29
N THR A 217 -14.52 18.00 -8.42
CA THR A 217 -15.31 17.41 -9.50
C THR A 217 -14.53 17.13 -10.78
N ARG A 218 -13.24 17.51 -10.85
CA ARG A 218 -12.39 17.27 -12.02
C ARG A 218 -12.11 15.78 -12.19
N ARG A 219 -12.14 15.30 -13.43
CA ARG A 219 -11.85 13.91 -13.78
C ARG A 219 -10.45 13.77 -14.40
N GLY A 220 -9.84 12.59 -14.28
CA GLY A 220 -8.55 12.26 -14.89
C GLY A 220 -7.34 12.99 -14.32
N ILE A 221 -7.46 13.60 -13.14
CA ILE A 221 -6.40 14.36 -12.47
C ILE A 221 -6.55 14.23 -10.95
N TRP A 222 -5.44 14.04 -10.23
CA TRP A 222 -5.44 14.02 -8.77
C TRP A 222 -5.75 15.41 -8.21
N GLN A 223 -6.87 15.55 -7.51
CA GLN A 223 -7.26 16.78 -6.82
C GLN A 223 -6.74 16.70 -5.37
N VAL A 224 -5.65 17.41 -5.11
CA VAL A 224 -4.93 17.34 -3.84
C VAL A 224 -5.53 18.35 -2.88
N LYS A 225 -6.15 17.87 -1.79
CA LYS A 225 -6.75 18.75 -0.76
C LYS A 225 -5.66 19.34 0.14
N PRO A 226 -5.94 20.47 0.82
CA PRO A 226 -5.00 21.07 1.76
C PRO A 226 -4.60 20.07 2.86
N ILE A 227 -3.32 20.10 3.25
CA ILE A 227 -2.78 19.23 4.30
C ILE A 227 -3.47 19.53 5.63
N ILE A 228 -4.00 18.49 6.27
CA ILE A 228 -4.71 18.59 7.54
C ILE A 228 -3.69 18.55 8.69
N GLN A 229 -3.62 19.63 9.46
CA GLN A 229 -2.66 19.77 10.57
C GLN A 229 -3.10 18.95 11.78
N GLY A 230 -2.16 18.23 12.42
CA GLY A 230 -2.36 17.46 13.63
C GLY A 230 -3.06 16.11 13.43
N TRP A 231 -3.28 15.68 12.18
CA TRP A 231 -3.87 14.38 11.86
C TRP A 231 -2.77 13.37 11.57
N ASP A 232 -2.81 12.25 12.30
CA ASP A 232 -1.92 11.10 12.19
C ASP A 232 -2.60 9.86 11.58
#